data_AF-A0AB35Q672-F1
#
_entry.id   AF-A0AB35Q672-F1
#
_cell.length_a   1.000
_cell.length_b   1.000
_cell.length_c   1.000
_cell.angle_alpha   90.00
_cell.angle_beta   90.00
_cell.angle_gamma   90.00
#
_symmetry.space_group_name_H-M   'P 1'
#
loop_
_entity.id
_entity.type
_entity.pdbx_description
1 polymer ?
#
loop_
_entity_poly.entity_id
_entity_poly.type
_entity_poly.pdbx_seq_one_letter_code
_entity_poly.pdbx_strand_id
1 'polypeptide(L)'
;MTAEQRPTRGRPSKIDLLPDGVRDQLHQMLREKRHTQEEIREAINELIDGHNLPEDMKLSRTGLNRYASRMEEFGAKIRASREMAEIWAAKLGSAPTSDVGKLLMEFVKTL
;
A
#
# COMPACT_ATOMS: atom_id res chain seq x y z
N MET A 1 -11.83 7.45 -25.37
CA MET A 1 -12.29 7.89 -24.04
C MET A 1 -12.29 6.68 -23.13
N THR A 2 -11.18 6.44 -22.43
CA THR A 2 -11.08 5.35 -21.44
C THR A 2 -11.94 5.72 -20.24
N ALA A 3 -12.93 4.88 -19.92
CA ALA A 3 -13.77 5.10 -18.75
C ALA A 3 -12.89 5.11 -17.49
N GLU A 4 -12.72 6.28 -16.89
CA GLU A 4 -12.15 6.42 -15.54
C GLU A 4 -13.08 5.66 -14.58
N GLN A 5 -12.65 4.46 -14.20
CA GLN A 5 -13.38 3.65 -13.22
C GLN A 5 -13.37 4.41 -11.90
N ARG A 6 -14.53 4.97 -11.53
CA ARG A 6 -14.69 5.62 -10.22
C ARG A 6 -14.36 4.58 -9.14
N PRO A 7 -13.46 4.88 -8.20
CA PRO A 7 -13.13 3.96 -7.13
C PRO A 7 -14.39 3.73 -6.28
N THR A 8 -14.95 2.53 -6.37
CA THR A 8 -15.99 2.07 -5.45
C THR A 8 -15.34 1.40 -4.26
N ARG A 9 -16.01 1.37 -3.09
CA ARG A 9 -15.51 0.65 -1.91
C ARG A 9 -15.22 -0.83 -2.21
N GLY A 10 -15.89 -1.39 -3.23
CA GLY A 10 -15.76 -2.78 -3.64
C GLY A 10 -16.31 -3.75 -2.59
N ARG A 11 -16.37 -5.03 -2.97
CA ARG A 11 -16.58 -6.13 -2.01
C ARG A 11 -15.29 -6.29 -1.18
N PRO A 12 -15.39 -6.42 0.16
CA PRO A 12 -14.23 -6.74 1.00
C PRO A 12 -13.52 -7.99 0.48
N SER A 13 -12.20 -7.95 0.42
CA SER A 13 -11.39 -9.14 0.14
C SER A 13 -11.38 -10.06 1.36
N LYS A 14 -11.03 -11.35 1.19
CA LYS A 14 -10.84 -12.27 2.33
C LYS A 14 -9.84 -11.71 3.34
N ILE A 15 -8.80 -11.03 2.87
CA ILE A 15 -7.77 -10.40 3.70
C ILE A 15 -8.37 -9.30 4.59
N ASP A 16 -9.34 -8.54 4.08
CA ASP A 16 -10.01 -7.49 4.87
C ASP A 16 -10.90 -8.07 5.98
N LEU A 17 -11.27 -9.35 5.85
CA LEU A 17 -12.14 -10.09 6.77
C LEU A 17 -11.34 -10.97 7.75
N LEU A 18 -10.01 -11.03 7.64
CA LEU A 18 -9.17 -11.75 8.58
C LEU A 18 -9.21 -11.09 9.96
N PRO A 19 -9.12 -11.88 11.05
CA PRO A 19 -8.88 -11.35 12.39
C PRO A 19 -7.62 -10.47 12.40
N ASP A 20 -7.62 -9.41 13.23
CA ASP A 20 -6.56 -8.40 13.24
C ASP A 20 -5.17 -9.02 13.40
N GLY A 21 -4.99 -9.99 14.31
CA GLY A 21 -3.69 -10.66 14.50
C GLY A 21 -3.16 -11.39 13.26
N VAL A 22 -4.04 -12.05 12.50
CA VAL A 22 -3.65 -12.74 11.25
C VAL A 22 -3.36 -11.72 10.15
N ARG A 23 -4.15 -10.66 10.07
CA ARG A 23 -3.97 -9.58 9.08
C ARG A 23 -2.67 -8.80 9.34
N ASP A 24 -2.35 -8.51 10.59
CA ASP A 24 -1.13 -7.80 10.99
C ASP A 24 0.11 -8.64 10.68
N GLN A 25 0.07 -9.95 10.96
CA GLN A 25 1.14 -10.87 10.57
C GLN A 25 1.35 -10.89 9.05
N LEU A 26 0.27 -10.95 8.27
CA LEU A 26 0.34 -10.87 6.81
C LEU A 26 1.01 -9.56 6.36
N HIS A 27 0.61 -8.43 6.93
CA HIS A 27 1.17 -7.12 6.60
C HIS A 27 2.66 -7.03 6.95
N GLN A 28 3.06 -7.58 8.09
CA GLN A 28 4.46 -7.66 8.49
C GLN A 28 5.27 -8.46 7.48
N MET A 29 4.85 -9.68 7.15
CA MET A 29 5.58 -10.54 6.22
C MET A 29 5.72 -9.91 4.82
N LEU A 30 4.66 -9.26 4.33
CA LEU A 30 4.69 -8.53 3.05
C LEU A 30 5.68 -7.36 3.08
N ARG A 31 5.79 -6.65 4.21
CA ARG A 31 6.68 -5.49 4.35
C ARG A 31 8.15 -5.89 4.47
N GLU A 32 8.44 -6.98 5.14
CA GLU A 32 9.81 -7.43 5.39
C GLU A 32 10.53 -7.92 4.14
N LYS A 33 9.80 -8.36 3.11
CA LYS A 33 10.35 -8.83 1.82
C LYS A 33 11.39 -9.96 1.94
N ARG A 34 11.35 -10.74 3.03
CA ARG A 34 12.23 -11.90 3.28
C ARG A 34 11.62 -13.24 2.86
N HIS A 35 10.33 -13.26 2.54
CA HIS A 35 9.57 -14.44 2.19
C HIS A 35 8.98 -14.28 0.79
N THR A 36 8.91 -15.38 0.05
CA THR A 36 8.16 -15.47 -1.20
C THR A 36 6.66 -15.37 -0.93
N GLN A 37 5.88 -15.00 -1.95
CA GLN A 37 4.42 -14.93 -1.82
C GLN A 37 3.81 -16.32 -1.50
N GLU A 38 4.46 -17.41 -1.92
CA GLU A 38 4.00 -18.76 -1.60
C GLU A 38 4.18 -19.08 -0.11
N GLU A 39 5.37 -18.83 0.44
CA GLU A 39 5.67 -19.03 1.87
C GLU A 39 4.76 -18.16 2.75
N ILE A 40 4.50 -16.91 2.35
CA ILE A 40 3.55 -16.03 3.05
C ILE A 40 2.15 -16.66 3.02
N ARG A 41 1.70 -17.18 1.87
CA ARG A 41 0.39 -17.80 1.75
C ARG A 41 0.24 -19.01 2.66
N GLU A 42 1.25 -19.87 2.67
CA GLU A 42 1.28 -21.09 3.50
C GLU A 42 1.24 -20.73 4.98
N ALA A 43 2.12 -19.85 5.45
CA ALA A 43 2.16 -19.41 6.84
C ALA A 43 0.85 -18.76 7.29
N ILE A 44 0.23 -17.92 6.45
CA ILE A 44 -1.05 -17.30 6.80
C ILE A 44 -2.19 -18.31 6.78
N ASN A 45 -2.21 -19.28 5.88
CA ASN A 45 -3.22 -20.33 5.89
C ASN A 45 -3.08 -21.26 7.11
N GLU A 46 -1.86 -21.54 7.56
CA GLU A 46 -1.61 -22.26 8.81
C GLU A 46 -2.11 -21.48 10.04
N LEU A 47 -1.92 -20.16 10.06
CA LEU A 47 -2.50 -19.32 11.11
C LEU A 47 -4.03 -19.28 11.06
N ILE A 48 -4.63 -19.26 9.87
CA ILE A 48 -6.08 -19.35 9.69
C ILE A 48 -6.61 -20.66 10.30
N ASP A 49 -5.91 -21.77 10.08
CA ASP A 49 -6.23 -23.07 10.68
C ASP A 49 -6.08 -23.03 12.20
N GLY A 50 -4.99 -22.46 12.72
CA GLY A 50 -4.75 -22.31 14.16
C GLY A 50 -5.78 -21.42 14.86
N HIS A 51 -6.40 -20.48 14.15
CA HIS A 51 -7.50 -19.65 14.62
C HIS A 51 -8.89 -20.29 14.45
N ASN A 52 -8.95 -21.53 13.96
CA ASN A 52 -10.18 -22.30 13.73
C ASN A 52 -11.20 -21.55 12.84
N LEU A 53 -10.68 -20.81 11.86
CA LEU A 53 -11.49 -20.14 10.84
C LEU A 53 -11.97 -21.13 9.77
N PRO A 54 -13.08 -20.85 9.08
CA PRO A 54 -13.55 -21.70 7.99
C PRO A 54 -12.52 -21.85 6.86
N GLU A 55 -12.50 -23.02 6.21
CA GLU A 55 -11.62 -23.31 5.04
C GLU A 55 -11.77 -22.29 3.91
N ASP A 56 -12.98 -21.75 3.71
CA ASP A 56 -13.22 -20.74 2.69
C ASP A 56 -12.59 -19.38 3.03
N MET A 57 -12.02 -19.18 4.22
CA MET A 57 -11.18 -18.02 4.56
C MET A 57 -9.74 -18.17 4.10
N LYS A 58 -9.29 -19.38 3.74
CA LYS A 58 -7.93 -19.58 3.21
C LYS A 58 -7.67 -18.70 1.99
N LEU A 59 -6.48 -18.12 2.01
CA LEU A 59 -5.99 -17.26 0.96
C LEU A 59 -5.61 -18.09 -0.25
N SER A 60 -6.14 -17.69 -1.41
CA SER A 60 -5.66 -18.20 -2.69
C SER A 60 -4.39 -17.46 -3.11
N ARG A 61 -3.55 -18.11 -3.92
CA ARG A 61 -2.34 -17.50 -4.51
C ARG A 61 -2.68 -16.18 -5.22
N THR A 62 -3.63 -16.22 -6.15
CA THR A 62 -4.04 -15.04 -6.91
C THR A 62 -4.58 -13.92 -6.03
N GLY A 63 -5.33 -14.27 -4.96
CA GLY A 63 -5.86 -13.30 -4.00
C GLY A 63 -4.75 -12.57 -3.25
N LEU A 64 -3.79 -13.33 -2.71
CA LEU A 64 -2.62 -12.78 -2.03
C LEU A 64 -1.78 -11.92 -2.97
N ASN A 65 -1.49 -12.40 -4.17
CA ASN A 65 -0.65 -11.68 -5.12
C ASN A 65 -1.26 -10.32 -5.49
N ARG A 66 -2.56 -10.27 -5.78
CA ARG A 66 -3.27 -9.00 -6.07
C ARG A 66 -3.21 -8.02 -4.90
N TYR A 67 -3.33 -8.53 -3.68
CA TYR A 67 -3.24 -7.70 -2.48
C TYR A 67 -1.82 -7.17 -2.28
N ALA A 68 -0.81 -8.01 -2.43
CA ALA A 68 0.60 -7.64 -2.35
C ALA A 68 0.97 -6.55 -3.37
N SER A 69 0.52 -6.70 -4.63
CA SER A 69 0.72 -5.68 -5.66
C SER A 69 0.09 -4.34 -5.29
N ARG A 70 -1.14 -4.35 -4.74
CA ARG A 70 -1.82 -3.14 -4.28
C ARG A 70 -1.07 -2.47 -3.12
N MET A 71 -0.57 -3.25 -2.17
CA MET A 71 0.24 -2.74 -1.05
C MET A 71 1.54 -2.09 -1.53
N GLU A 72 2.21 -2.69 -2.52
CA GLU A 72 3.41 -2.10 -3.10
C GLU A 72 3.12 -0.79 -3.85
N GLU A 73 2.02 -0.72 -4.59
CA GLU A 73 1.58 0.52 -5.27
C GLU A 73 1.35 1.67 -4.26
N PHE A 74 0.63 1.40 -3.17
CA PHE A 74 0.45 2.38 -2.10
C PHE A 74 1.77 2.76 -1.43
N GLY A 75 2.64 1.77 -1.16
CA GLY A 75 3.97 2.01 -0.60
C GLY A 75 4.84 2.88 -1.49
N ALA A 76 4.82 2.66 -2.81
CA ALA A 76 5.54 3.45 -3.79
C ALA A 76 5.05 4.90 -3.81
N LYS A 77 3.72 5.11 -3.77
CA LYS A 77 3.14 6.45 -3.68
C LYS A 77 3.59 7.19 -2.42
N ILE A 78 3.59 6.53 -1.27
CA ILE A 78 4.05 7.11 0.00
C ILE A 78 5.52 7.53 -0.08
N ARG A 79 6.39 6.67 -0.63
CA ARG A 79 7.82 7.02 -0.79
C ARG A 79 8.02 8.22 -1.70
N ALA A 80 7.33 8.28 -2.84
CA ALA A 80 7.36 9.43 -3.73
C ALA A 80 6.86 10.72 -3.04
N SER A 81 5.80 10.63 -2.24
CA SER A 81 5.31 11.78 -1.45
C SER A 81 6.32 12.27 -0.42
N ARG A 82 7.05 11.36 0.24
CA ARG A 82 8.12 11.71 1.18
C ARG A 82 9.29 12.38 0.47
N GLU A 83 9.74 11.83 -0.65
CA GLU A 83 10.80 12.42 -1.46
C GLU A 83 10.44 13.84 -1.91
N MET A 84 9.21 14.04 -2.40
CA MET A 84 8.73 15.39 -2.74
C MET A 84 8.73 16.31 -1.52
N ALA A 85 8.25 15.85 -0.35
CA ALA A 85 8.23 16.65 0.86
C ALA A 85 9.64 17.11 1.31
N GLU A 86 10.64 16.22 1.21
CA GLU A 86 12.04 16.57 1.50
C GLU A 86 12.60 17.61 0.51
N ILE A 87 12.31 17.46 -0.79
CA ILE A 87 12.69 18.46 -1.81
C ILE A 87 12.06 19.82 -1.50
N TRP A 88 10.79 19.84 -1.09
CA TRP A 88 10.09 21.07 -0.69
C TRP A 88 10.71 21.70 0.55
N ALA A 89 10.98 20.92 1.60
CA ALA A 89 11.61 21.41 2.82
C ALA A 89 12.99 22.02 2.53
N ALA A 90 13.79 21.37 1.69
CA ALA A 90 15.09 21.89 1.25
C ALA A 90 14.97 23.20 0.48
N LYS A 91 14.04 23.28 -0.49
CA LYS A 91 13.81 24.50 -1.29
C LYS A 91 13.28 25.66 -0.43
N LEU A 92 12.36 25.40 0.49
CA LEU A 92 11.78 26.43 1.37
C LEU A 92 12.76 26.91 2.46
N GLY A 93 13.63 26.02 2.94
CA GLY A 93 14.63 26.35 3.97
C GLY A 93 15.87 27.08 3.44
N SER A 94 16.12 27.04 2.13
CA SER A 94 17.33 27.60 1.51
C SER A 94 17.09 28.70 0.47
N ALA A 95 15.84 28.91 0.02
CA ALA A 95 15.52 29.93 -0.98
C ALA A 95 15.13 31.29 -0.35
N PRO A 96 15.52 32.42 -0.97
CA PRO A 96 14.95 33.72 -0.64
C PRO A 96 13.42 33.70 -0.79
N THR A 97 12.71 34.44 0.06
CA THR A 97 11.23 34.45 0.11
C THR A 97 10.55 34.71 -1.25
N SER A 98 11.23 35.41 -2.17
CA SER A 98 10.76 35.68 -3.54
C SER A 98 10.72 34.45 -4.46
N ASP A 99 11.62 33.48 -4.27
CA ASP A 99 11.75 32.32 -5.16
C ASP A 99 10.84 31.17 -4.73
N VAL A 100 10.53 31.10 -3.43
CA VAL A 100 9.49 30.22 -2.87
C VAL A 100 8.12 30.47 -3.51
N GLY A 101 7.73 31.74 -3.67
CA GLY A 101 6.44 32.11 -4.26
C GLY A 101 6.31 31.73 -5.74
N LYS A 102 7.42 31.83 -6.51
CA LYS A 102 7.45 31.40 -7.92
C LYS A 102 7.35 29.88 -8.04
N LEU A 103 8.05 29.14 -7.18
CA LEU A 103 7.98 27.67 -7.13
C LEU A 103 6.58 27.15 -6.80
N LEU A 104 5.88 27.79 -5.85
CA LEU A 104 4.48 27.49 -5.55
C LEU A 104 3.57 27.71 -6.77
N MET A 105 3.75 28.80 -7.50
CA MET A 105 2.96 29.07 -8.71
C MET A 105 3.21 28.07 -9.83
N GLU A 106 4.45 27.62 -10.03
CA GLU A 106 4.76 26.57 -11.01
C GLU A 106 4.12 25.23 -10.63
N PHE A 107 4.06 24.91 -9.34
CA PHE A 107 3.42 23.68 -8.88
C PHE A 107 1.89 23.67 -9.11
N VAL A 108 1.22 24.79 -8.81
CA VAL A 108 -0.23 24.94 -9.06
C VAL A 108 -0.57 24.79 -10.55
N LYS A 109 0.36 25.12 -11.46
CA LYS A 109 0.18 24.90 -12.91
C LYS A 109 0.35 23.44 -13.34
N THR A 110 1.01 22.61 -12.53
CA THR A 110 1.28 21.19 -12.84
C THR A 110 0.28 20.22 -12.21
N LEU A 111 -0.65 20.72 -11.39
CA LEU A 111 -1.84 20.01 -10.91
C LEU A 111 -2.97 20.12 -11.94
#